data_AF-A0A7V4KE85-F1
#
_entry.id   AF-A0A7V4KE85-F1
#
_cell.length_a   1.000
_cell.length_b   1.000
_cell.length_c   1.000
_cell.angle_alpha   90.00
_cell.angle_beta   90.00
_cell.angle_gamma   90.00
#
_symmetry.space_group_name_H-M   'P 1'
#
loop_
_entity.id
_entity.type
_entity.pdbx_description
1 polymer ?
#
loop_
_entity_poly.entity_id
_entity_poly.type
_entity_poly.pdbx_seq_one_letter_code
_entity_poly.pdbx_strand_id
1 'polypeptide(L)'
;FFYRGGKSGSYTKLNRRKFSYQVIRKREGLCAVCFLKRTFHVYLSALRNDEIFNKVFKDFTFPPTSEIAVADFKEMLLTKEETKKLYDEYVELFKAVVECSNEELSIKTLPKLKNSVGKQAENLEGTWLYIENLTFDRIKEAFEIDGVGEEQIAGNLGKLREKLNEIYKALGRSPNKYYALIYLDGDEMGKWLAGEKLPSVEHGYAQSVWQNLPEEFRGKVKELMGNKILTPATHSAISVALRNYTIEFVRKIVEEEHLGKLVYAGGDDVLAFVNLRDLFDVIEKLRWAFSGQIEFDDNGIIVPSYSNNSGFVLKDGMYHLTMGLTATCSVGVVIAHYREPLKIVVDKVFKANNLAKESGRNRFAITLLTGSGRERTAVCNWLVDTIYKNDSEDSILTTRILKELQRAMDNDEPRYISNRFVNTLRKEFERIQARKLADRIVEVEIKRLVERAYNSSVKESSEERKNFVERIVRMLIWLYGGVGLPKENKLQRFADLLEIVSFMNRGD
;
A
#
# COMPACT_ATOMS: atom_id res chain seq x y z
N PHE A 1 -4.19 29.50 26.94
CA PHE A 1 -4.85 28.36 27.61
C PHE A 1 -4.68 28.53 29.12
N PHE A 2 -5.68 29.07 29.80
CA PHE A 2 -6.07 28.83 31.21
C PHE A 2 -7.27 29.74 31.46
N TYR A 3 -8.44 29.14 31.69
CA TYR A 3 -9.72 29.83 31.84
C TYR A 3 -9.95 30.19 33.31
N ARG A 4 -9.90 31.49 33.64
CA ARG A 4 -10.64 32.08 34.77
C ARG A 4 -11.05 33.51 34.39
N GLY A 5 -12.35 33.72 34.19
CA GLY A 5 -12.97 35.05 34.10
C GLY A 5 -13.65 35.36 32.76
N GLY A 6 -14.97 35.58 32.79
CA GLY A 6 -15.75 36.34 31.81
C GLY A 6 -15.96 35.70 30.42
N LYS A 7 -17.23 35.48 30.03
CA LYS A 7 -17.60 35.17 28.64
C LYS A 7 -17.40 36.41 27.75
N SER A 8 -16.17 36.71 27.41
CA SER A 8 -15.80 37.42 26.19
C SER A 8 -14.85 36.48 25.45
N GLY A 9 -15.31 35.87 24.36
CA GLY A 9 -14.46 35.00 23.54
C GLY A 9 -13.19 35.76 23.18
N SER A 10 -12.02 35.24 23.58
CA SER A 10 -10.75 35.81 23.15
C SER A 10 -10.54 35.46 21.68
N TYR A 11 -10.68 36.43 20.78
CA TYR A 11 -10.40 36.25 19.36
C TYR A 11 -8.96 36.66 19.08
N THR A 12 -8.13 35.71 18.66
CA THR A 12 -6.77 35.99 18.17
C THR A 12 -6.79 36.01 16.65
N LYS A 13 -6.41 37.14 16.06
CA LYS A 13 -6.28 37.28 14.60
C LYS A 13 -5.01 36.55 14.14
N LEU A 14 -5.16 35.44 13.43
CA LEU A 14 -4.02 34.66 12.92
C LEU A 14 -3.36 35.39 11.75
N ASN A 15 -2.02 35.41 11.73
CA ASN A 15 -1.26 35.94 10.60
C ASN A 15 -1.34 34.95 9.43
N ARG A 16 -2.08 35.32 8.37
CA ARG A 16 -2.35 34.47 7.21
C ARG A 16 -1.10 34.04 6.43
N ARG A 17 0.02 34.76 6.54
CA ARG A 17 1.30 34.34 5.94
C ARG A 17 1.89 33.09 6.62
N LYS A 18 1.38 32.70 7.80
CA LYS A 18 1.85 31.52 8.56
C LYS A 18 0.89 30.33 8.56
N PHE A 19 -0.34 30.50 8.05
CA PHE A 19 -1.39 29.47 8.11
C PHE A 19 -2.13 29.39 6.78
N SER A 20 -2.00 28.28 6.05
CA SER A 20 -2.70 28.04 4.79
C SER A 20 -4.21 27.81 5.03
N TYR A 21 -5.01 27.92 3.96
CA TYR A 21 -6.46 27.62 3.98
C TYR A 21 -6.77 26.20 4.49
N GLN A 22 -5.80 25.29 4.43
CA GLN A 22 -5.91 23.92 4.91
C GLN A 22 -5.90 23.81 6.44
N VAL A 23 -5.33 24.80 7.14
CA VAL A 23 -5.29 24.81 8.62
C VAL A 23 -6.61 25.34 9.18
N ILE A 24 -7.12 26.45 8.65
CA ILE A 24 -8.40 27.04 9.05
C ILE A 24 -9.00 27.86 7.90
N ARG A 25 -10.25 27.59 7.53
CA ARG A 25 -10.97 28.36 6.49
C ARG A 25 -11.46 29.71 7.03
N LYS A 26 -11.78 30.71 6.18
CA LYS A 26 -12.20 32.06 6.64
C LYS A 26 -13.42 32.01 7.57
N ARG A 27 -14.35 31.08 7.31
CA ARG A 27 -15.60 30.93 8.07
C ARG A 27 -15.58 29.77 9.07
N GLU A 28 -14.43 29.14 9.30
CA GLU A 28 -14.31 27.98 10.19
C GLU A 28 -13.94 28.38 11.62
N GLY A 29 -14.72 27.89 12.59
CA GLY A 29 -14.39 27.96 14.02
C GLY A 29 -13.87 26.61 14.51
N LEU A 30 -12.66 26.57 15.05
CA LEU A 30 -12.09 25.35 15.63
C LEU A 30 -12.15 25.40 17.16
N CYS A 31 -12.55 24.28 17.78
CA CYS A 31 -12.32 24.12 19.21
C CYS A 31 -10.82 24.03 19.48
N ALA A 32 -10.41 24.30 20.71
CA ALA A 32 -8.99 24.43 21.05
C ALA A 32 -8.20 23.13 20.81
N VAL A 33 -8.82 21.96 20.96
CA VAL A 33 -8.22 20.66 20.66
C VAL A 33 -8.04 20.47 19.14
N CYS A 34 -9.05 20.82 18.34
CA CYS A 34 -8.96 20.74 16.88
C CYS A 34 -7.90 21.69 16.32
N PHE A 35 -7.85 22.92 16.84
CA PHE A 35 -6.81 23.88 16.47
C PHE A 35 -5.42 23.32 16.77
N LEU A 36 -5.19 22.85 18.01
CA LEU A 36 -3.91 22.25 18.40
C LEU A 36 -3.52 21.08 17.48
N LYS A 37 -4.46 20.16 17.19
CA LYS A 37 -4.20 19.03 16.29
C LYS A 37 -3.77 19.48 14.89
N ARG A 38 -4.44 20.50 14.32
CA ARG A 38 -4.10 21.03 12.98
C ARG A 38 -2.81 21.83 12.97
N THR A 39 -2.50 22.58 14.03
CA THR A 39 -1.29 23.41 14.13
C THR A 39 -0.12 22.74 14.83
N PHE A 40 -0.23 21.45 15.19
CA PHE A 40 0.79 20.78 16.01
C PHE A 40 2.14 20.75 15.30
N HIS A 41 2.17 20.48 14.00
CA HIS A 41 3.39 20.50 13.19
C HIS A 41 4.05 21.89 13.16
N VAL A 42 3.26 22.97 13.10
CA VAL A 42 3.75 24.35 13.18
C VAL A 42 4.38 24.62 14.54
N TYR A 43 3.71 24.18 15.61
CA TYR A 43 4.21 24.29 16.97
C TYR A 43 5.52 23.53 17.17
N LEU A 44 5.60 22.29 16.71
CA LEU A 44 6.83 21.48 16.77
C LEU A 44 7.99 22.13 16.03
N SER A 45 7.73 22.71 14.86
CA SER A 45 8.75 23.39 14.04
C SER A 45 9.19 24.73 14.65
N ALA A 46 8.33 25.38 15.43
CA ALA A 46 8.60 26.67 16.07
C ALA A 46 9.26 26.53 17.46
N LEU A 47 9.12 25.38 18.12
CA LEU A 47 9.51 25.17 19.51
C LEU A 47 11.02 25.05 19.75
N ARG A 48 11.83 24.72 18.73
CA ARG A 48 13.25 24.44 18.95
C ARG A 48 14.13 25.02 17.86
N ASN A 49 15.15 25.78 18.24
CA ASN A 49 16.30 26.14 17.39
C ASN A 49 17.31 24.98 17.28
N ASP A 50 16.85 23.74 17.45
CA ASP A 50 17.69 22.56 17.54
C ASP A 50 17.71 21.90 16.16
N GLU A 51 18.83 22.01 15.43
CA GLU A 51 18.96 21.55 14.04
C GLU A 51 18.52 20.08 13.86
N ILE A 52 18.77 19.24 14.88
CA ILE A 52 18.42 17.82 14.87
C ILE A 52 16.90 17.63 15.00
N PHE A 53 16.27 18.30 15.97
CA PHE A 53 14.83 18.19 16.21
C PHE A 53 14.03 18.74 15.03
N ASN A 54 14.46 19.89 14.48
CA ASN A 54 13.87 20.45 13.28
C ASN A 54 14.03 19.53 12.08
N LYS A 55 15.16 18.83 11.93
CA LYS A 55 15.37 17.88 10.82
C LYS A 55 14.42 16.68 10.89
N VAL A 56 14.09 16.19 12.09
CA VAL A 56 13.14 15.06 12.27
C VAL A 56 11.71 15.46 11.90
N PHE A 57 11.28 16.68 12.24
CA PHE A 57 9.90 17.13 12.03
C PHE A 57 9.69 18.06 10.83
N LYS A 58 10.75 18.45 10.11
CA LYS A 58 10.72 19.41 8.99
C LYS A 58 9.69 19.05 7.92
N ASP A 59 9.42 17.76 7.75
CA ASP A 59 8.52 17.19 6.75
C ASP A 59 7.49 16.22 7.34
N PHE A 60 7.12 16.45 8.61
CA PHE A 60 6.02 15.72 9.26
C PHE A 60 4.66 16.23 8.75
N THR A 61 4.35 15.90 7.50
CA THR A 61 3.08 16.20 6.86
C THR A 61 2.49 14.95 6.22
N PHE A 62 1.17 14.84 6.30
CA PHE A 62 0.42 13.80 5.62
C PHE A 62 -0.26 14.42 4.42
N PRO A 63 0.15 14.05 3.19
CA PRO A 63 -0.53 14.54 2.01
C PRO A 63 -1.97 14.01 1.97
N PRO A 64 -2.90 14.71 1.30
CA PRO A 64 -4.26 14.22 1.09
C PRO A 64 -4.28 12.83 0.45
N THR A 65 -5.34 12.06 0.68
CA THR A 65 -5.53 10.74 0.05
C THR A 65 -5.56 10.81 -1.48
N SER A 66 -6.05 11.92 -2.04
CA SER A 66 -6.00 12.21 -3.48
C SER A 66 -4.57 12.35 -4.00
N GLU A 67 -3.68 12.93 -3.20
CA GLU A 67 -2.27 13.06 -3.54
C GLU A 67 -1.56 11.70 -3.56
N ILE A 68 -1.91 10.79 -2.65
CA ILE A 68 -1.40 9.41 -2.65
C ILE A 68 -1.92 8.65 -3.89
N ALA A 69 -3.22 8.77 -4.18
CA ALA A 69 -3.85 8.10 -5.32
C ALA A 69 -3.27 8.53 -6.67
N VAL A 70 -2.93 9.83 -6.83
CA VAL A 70 -2.41 10.39 -8.08
C VAL A 70 -0.89 10.33 -8.21
N ALA A 71 -0.17 9.86 -7.18
CA ALA A 71 1.28 10.03 -7.10
C ALA A 71 2.04 9.43 -8.30
N ASP A 72 1.62 8.27 -8.79
CA ASP A 72 2.21 7.61 -9.95
C ASP A 72 1.93 8.37 -11.26
N PHE A 73 0.74 8.94 -11.39
CA PHE A 73 0.40 9.83 -12.50
C PHE A 73 1.24 11.12 -12.48
N LYS A 74 1.42 11.74 -11.30
CA LYS A 74 2.30 12.91 -11.14
C LYS A 74 3.76 12.58 -11.44
N GLU A 75 4.24 11.40 -11.04
CA GLU A 75 5.60 10.96 -11.36
C GLU A 75 5.81 10.94 -12.87
N MET A 76 4.91 10.30 -13.63
CA MET A 76 5.00 10.29 -15.10
C MET A 76 4.89 11.69 -15.71
N LEU A 77 3.96 12.50 -15.21
CA LEU A 77 3.70 13.86 -15.68
C LEU A 77 4.94 14.76 -15.59
N LEU A 78 5.66 14.65 -14.48
CA LEU A 78 6.81 15.50 -14.15
C LEU A 78 8.15 14.95 -14.64
N THR A 79 8.20 13.69 -15.07
CA THR A 79 9.45 13.06 -15.54
C THR A 79 9.80 13.48 -16.98
N LYS A 80 8.82 13.68 -17.86
CA LYS A 80 9.05 14.09 -19.26
C LYS A 80 8.84 15.58 -19.44
N GLU A 81 9.76 16.24 -20.13
CA GLU A 81 9.72 17.70 -20.31
C GLU A 81 8.50 18.15 -21.12
N GLU A 82 8.03 17.36 -22.11
CA GLU A 82 6.85 17.73 -22.90
C GLU A 82 5.57 17.74 -22.03
N THR A 83 5.36 16.70 -21.22
CA THR A 83 4.16 16.59 -20.36
C THR A 83 4.23 17.56 -19.20
N LYS A 84 5.42 17.83 -18.68
CA LYS A 84 5.66 18.81 -17.64
C LYS A 84 5.32 20.23 -18.13
N LYS A 85 5.69 20.60 -19.36
CA LYS A 85 5.30 21.89 -19.94
C LYS A 85 3.78 22.05 -20.02
N LEU A 86 3.06 21.00 -20.47
CA LEU A 86 1.59 21.01 -20.48
C LEU A 86 1.02 21.17 -19.06
N TYR A 87 1.66 20.56 -18.07
CA TYR A 87 1.25 20.71 -16.68
C TYR A 87 1.50 22.10 -16.12
N ASP A 88 2.65 22.71 -16.41
CA ASP A 88 2.95 24.07 -15.99
C ASP A 88 1.93 25.06 -16.57
N GLU A 89 1.59 24.93 -17.86
CA GLU A 89 0.51 25.71 -18.49
C GLU A 89 -0.84 25.52 -17.79
N TYR A 90 -1.19 24.27 -17.43
CA TYR A 90 -2.42 23.97 -16.70
C TYR A 90 -2.42 24.60 -15.30
N VAL A 91 -1.31 24.52 -14.59
CA VAL A 91 -1.16 25.08 -13.24
C VAL A 91 -1.21 26.61 -13.26
N GLU A 92 -0.61 27.26 -14.25
CA GLU A 92 -0.74 28.71 -14.45
C GLU A 92 -2.17 29.14 -14.79
N LEU A 93 -2.86 28.40 -15.65
CA LEU A 93 -4.27 28.65 -15.93
C LEU A 93 -5.12 28.47 -14.67
N PHE A 94 -4.85 27.44 -13.87
CA PHE A 94 -5.56 27.19 -12.62
C PHE A 94 -5.40 28.36 -11.64
N LYS A 95 -4.17 28.88 -11.48
CA LYS A 95 -3.88 30.06 -10.66
C LYS A 95 -4.65 31.29 -11.11
N ALA A 96 -4.67 31.54 -12.43
CA ALA A 96 -5.42 32.66 -13.00
C ALA A 96 -6.93 32.55 -12.73
N VAL A 97 -7.46 31.33 -12.59
CA VAL A 97 -8.88 31.10 -12.29
C VAL A 97 -9.22 31.31 -10.82
N VAL A 98 -8.31 31.01 -9.89
CA VAL A 98 -8.57 31.09 -8.45
C VAL A 98 -7.96 32.33 -7.77
N GLU A 99 -7.25 33.17 -8.52
CA GLU A 99 -6.51 34.35 -8.03
C GLU A 99 -5.59 34.08 -6.83
N CYS A 100 -4.99 32.89 -6.77
CA CYS A 100 -4.08 32.48 -5.68
C CYS A 100 -2.62 32.40 -6.12
N SER A 101 -1.71 32.59 -5.16
CA SER A 101 -0.27 32.44 -5.36
C SER A 101 0.20 30.97 -5.36
N ASN A 102 1.39 30.69 -5.90
CA ASN A 102 1.99 29.34 -5.90
C ASN A 102 2.14 28.77 -4.49
N GLU A 103 2.54 29.60 -3.55
CA GLU A 103 2.79 29.21 -2.15
C GLU A 103 1.49 28.81 -1.44
N GLU A 104 0.36 29.36 -1.89
CA GLU A 104 -0.96 29.02 -1.35
C GLU A 104 -1.49 27.70 -1.93
N LEU A 105 -1.14 27.35 -3.17
CA LEU A 105 -1.63 26.14 -3.86
C LEU A 105 -0.76 24.90 -3.65
N SER A 106 0.54 25.09 -3.41
CA SER A 106 1.51 24.00 -3.30
C SER A 106 1.28 23.17 -2.03
N ILE A 107 1.22 21.85 -2.20
CA ILE A 107 1.18 20.90 -1.08
C ILE A 107 2.46 20.07 -1.00
N LYS A 108 2.81 19.65 0.23
CA LYS A 108 3.86 18.65 0.40
C LYS A 108 3.39 17.31 -0.14
N THR A 109 4.26 16.64 -0.88
CA THR A 109 3.98 15.38 -1.56
C THR A 109 4.62 14.17 -0.86
N LEU A 110 4.57 12.99 -1.49
CA LEU A 110 5.21 11.78 -0.99
C LEU A 110 6.74 11.86 -1.04
N PRO A 111 7.47 11.28 -0.07
CA PRO A 111 8.93 11.36 -0.03
C PRO A 111 9.60 10.79 -1.29
N LYS A 112 9.21 9.60 -1.77
CA LYS A 112 9.72 9.04 -3.03
C LYS A 112 9.46 9.96 -4.23
N LEU A 113 8.25 10.51 -4.35
CA LEU A 113 7.92 11.39 -5.47
C LEU A 113 8.78 12.67 -5.45
N LYS A 114 9.00 13.24 -4.26
CA LYS A 114 9.92 14.36 -4.08
C LYS A 114 11.36 14.00 -4.43
N ASN A 115 11.80 12.76 -4.12
CA ASN A 115 13.13 12.29 -4.48
C ASN A 115 13.27 12.05 -6.00
N SER A 116 12.21 11.61 -6.69
CA SER A 116 12.28 11.31 -8.12
C SER A 116 12.22 12.55 -9.02
N VAL A 117 11.38 13.55 -8.70
CA VAL A 117 11.20 14.74 -9.55
C VAL A 117 11.53 16.07 -8.85
N GLY A 118 12.07 16.02 -7.63
CA GLY A 118 12.52 17.20 -6.88
C GLY A 118 11.37 18.07 -6.36
N LYS A 119 11.66 19.36 -6.13
CA LYS A 119 10.67 20.33 -5.60
C LYS A 119 9.45 20.52 -6.51
N GLN A 120 9.54 20.17 -7.79
CA GLN A 120 8.44 20.28 -8.74
C GLN A 120 7.26 19.37 -8.38
N ALA A 121 7.49 18.34 -7.57
CA ALA A 121 6.43 17.50 -7.02
C ALA A 121 5.49 18.27 -6.06
N GLU A 122 5.97 19.33 -5.41
CA GLU A 122 5.20 20.15 -4.48
C GLU A 122 4.44 21.23 -5.26
N ASN A 123 3.27 20.84 -5.78
CA ASN A 123 2.47 21.64 -6.71
C ASN A 123 0.98 21.56 -6.36
N LEU A 124 0.09 21.68 -7.35
CA LEU A 124 -1.34 21.61 -7.17
C LEU A 124 -1.78 20.27 -6.54
N GLU A 125 -2.64 20.33 -5.52
CA GLU A 125 -3.17 19.12 -4.86
C GLU A 125 -3.81 18.15 -5.87
N GLY A 126 -3.54 16.85 -5.70
CA GLY A 126 -4.05 15.79 -6.58
C GLY A 126 -5.55 15.79 -6.85
N THR A 127 -6.37 16.32 -5.94
CA THR A 127 -7.80 16.54 -6.15
C THR A 127 -8.08 17.31 -7.45
N TRP A 128 -7.27 18.29 -7.82
CA TRP A 128 -7.48 19.11 -9.00
C TRP A 128 -6.92 18.49 -10.29
N LEU A 129 -6.39 17.28 -10.23
CA LEU A 129 -6.02 16.48 -11.41
C LEU A 129 -7.14 15.56 -11.88
N TYR A 130 -8.30 15.58 -11.22
CA TYR A 130 -9.50 14.85 -11.64
C TYR A 130 -10.49 15.78 -12.34
N ILE A 131 -10.82 15.48 -13.59
CA ILE A 131 -11.67 16.36 -14.40
C ILE A 131 -13.06 16.58 -13.79
N GLU A 132 -13.62 15.60 -13.08
CA GLU A 132 -14.91 15.74 -12.40
C GLU A 132 -14.87 16.68 -11.18
N ASN A 133 -13.68 17.09 -10.74
CA ASN A 133 -13.50 18.06 -9.66
C ASN A 133 -13.49 19.49 -10.18
N LEU A 134 -13.23 19.69 -11.48
CA LEU A 134 -13.26 20.98 -12.15
C LEU A 134 -14.70 21.40 -12.42
N THR A 135 -15.39 21.79 -11.35
CA THR A 135 -16.77 22.30 -11.37
C THR A 135 -16.80 23.65 -10.67
N PHE A 136 -17.71 24.52 -11.12
CA PHE A 136 -17.88 25.86 -10.55
C PHE A 136 -18.04 25.80 -9.03
N ASP A 137 -19.01 25.01 -8.54
CA ASP A 137 -19.34 24.93 -7.11
C ASP A 137 -18.15 24.46 -6.27
N ARG A 138 -17.38 23.47 -6.75
CA ARG A 138 -16.27 22.91 -5.96
C ARG A 138 -15.07 23.82 -5.90
N ILE A 139 -14.74 24.50 -6.99
CA ILE A 139 -13.66 25.50 -7.00
C ILE A 139 -14.07 26.67 -6.11
N LYS A 140 -15.30 27.16 -6.26
CA LYS A 140 -15.88 28.22 -5.41
C LYS A 140 -15.79 27.87 -3.92
N GLU A 141 -16.25 26.68 -3.54
CA GLU A 141 -16.26 26.23 -2.15
C GLU A 141 -14.85 26.03 -1.59
N ALA A 142 -13.95 25.42 -2.36
CA ALA A 142 -12.61 25.10 -1.89
C ALA A 142 -11.73 26.34 -1.65
N PHE A 143 -11.90 27.37 -2.50
CA PHE A 143 -11.09 28.59 -2.45
C PHE A 143 -11.81 29.80 -1.83
N GLU A 144 -13.06 29.63 -1.38
CA GLU A 144 -13.89 30.69 -0.79
C GLU A 144 -13.96 31.95 -1.67
N ILE A 145 -14.26 31.74 -2.96
CA ILE A 145 -14.33 32.77 -4.01
C ILE A 145 -15.75 33.36 -4.04
N ASP A 146 -15.84 34.69 -4.07
CA ASP A 146 -17.09 35.45 -4.13
C ASP A 146 -16.97 36.59 -5.16
N GLY A 147 -18.06 36.97 -5.82
CA GLY A 147 -18.12 38.16 -6.70
C GLY A 147 -17.38 38.00 -8.03
N VAL A 148 -16.39 38.87 -8.32
CA VAL A 148 -15.66 38.92 -9.62
C VAL A 148 -14.96 37.59 -9.95
N GLY A 149 -14.49 36.87 -8.94
CA GLY A 149 -13.87 35.55 -9.14
C GLY A 149 -14.85 34.48 -9.64
N GLU A 150 -16.16 34.65 -9.44
CA GLU A 150 -17.17 33.71 -9.96
C GLU A 150 -17.26 33.79 -11.50
N GLU A 151 -17.25 34.99 -12.07
CA GLU A 151 -17.25 35.18 -13.53
C GLU A 151 -15.97 34.61 -14.18
N GLN A 152 -14.82 34.76 -13.51
CA GLN A 152 -13.56 34.18 -13.96
C GLN A 152 -13.58 32.65 -13.98
N ILE A 153 -14.13 32.00 -12.93
CA ILE A 153 -14.29 30.54 -12.92
C ILE A 153 -15.18 30.11 -14.08
N ALA A 154 -16.37 30.72 -14.22
CA ALA A 154 -17.32 30.35 -15.26
C ALA A 154 -16.74 30.51 -16.68
N GLY A 155 -16.01 31.60 -16.94
CA GLY A 155 -15.42 31.88 -18.24
C GLY A 155 -14.23 30.99 -18.63
N ASN A 156 -13.54 30.37 -17.66
CA ASN A 156 -12.32 29.58 -17.91
C ASN A 156 -12.45 28.08 -17.59
N LEU A 157 -13.58 27.63 -17.02
CA LEU A 157 -13.78 26.22 -16.66
C LEU A 157 -13.64 25.28 -17.86
N GLY A 158 -14.14 25.68 -19.02
CA GLY A 158 -14.00 24.91 -20.27
C GLY A 158 -12.54 24.72 -20.66
N LYS A 159 -11.77 25.82 -20.66
CA LYS A 159 -10.33 25.81 -20.98
C LYS A 159 -9.52 24.96 -20.00
N LEU A 160 -9.85 25.03 -18.70
CA LEU A 160 -9.22 24.19 -17.67
C LEU A 160 -9.42 22.70 -17.94
N ARG A 161 -10.66 22.30 -18.25
CA ARG A 161 -10.99 20.91 -18.59
C ARG A 161 -10.31 20.45 -19.88
N GLU A 162 -10.23 21.32 -20.89
CA GLU A 162 -9.53 21.04 -22.14
C GLU A 162 -8.04 20.81 -21.90
N LYS A 163 -7.36 21.70 -21.14
CA LYS A 163 -5.95 21.55 -20.78
C LYS A 163 -5.67 20.28 -19.99
N LEU A 164 -6.52 19.92 -19.03
CA LEU A 164 -6.37 18.66 -18.31
C LEU A 164 -6.57 17.44 -19.21
N ASN A 165 -7.50 17.49 -20.18
CA ASN A 165 -7.66 16.45 -21.18
C ASN A 165 -6.46 16.33 -22.13
N GLU A 166 -5.79 17.44 -22.49
CA GLU A 166 -4.53 17.40 -23.24
C GLU A 166 -3.47 16.60 -22.48
N ILE A 167 -3.35 16.81 -21.16
CA ILE A 167 -2.45 16.04 -20.31
C ILE A 167 -2.82 14.55 -20.30
N TYR A 168 -4.11 14.22 -20.14
CA TYR A 168 -4.57 12.82 -20.18
C TYR A 168 -4.22 12.14 -21.50
N LYS A 169 -4.44 12.84 -22.63
CA LYS A 169 -4.09 12.34 -23.96
C LYS A 169 -2.58 12.16 -24.13
N ALA A 170 -1.78 13.10 -23.66
CA ALA A 170 -0.32 13.04 -23.74
C ALA A 170 0.27 11.88 -22.93
N LEU A 171 -0.35 11.55 -21.78
CA LEU A 171 0.03 10.41 -20.95
C LEU A 171 -0.64 9.09 -21.36
N GLY A 172 -1.62 9.13 -22.26
CA GLY A 172 -2.39 7.96 -22.70
C GLY A 172 -3.36 7.41 -21.66
N ARG A 173 -3.51 8.06 -20.50
CA ARG A 173 -4.38 7.59 -19.40
C ARG A 173 -4.83 8.73 -18.50
N SER A 174 -5.86 8.46 -17.71
CA SER A 174 -6.31 9.34 -16.63
C SER A 174 -5.73 8.88 -15.27
N PRO A 175 -5.67 9.75 -14.25
CA PRO A 175 -5.16 9.37 -12.94
C PRO A 175 -6.09 8.40 -12.21
N ASN A 176 -5.51 7.43 -11.50
CA ASN A 176 -6.28 6.52 -10.64
C ASN A 176 -6.85 7.29 -9.44
N LYS A 177 -8.09 6.96 -9.05
CA LYS A 177 -8.83 7.60 -7.96
C LYS A 177 -8.71 6.85 -6.64
N TYR A 178 -7.98 5.75 -6.62
CA TYR A 178 -7.90 4.85 -5.48
C TYR A 178 -6.49 4.82 -4.90
N TYR A 179 -6.44 4.63 -3.59
CA TYR A 179 -5.23 4.40 -2.84
C TYR A 179 -5.42 3.14 -1.97
N ALA A 180 -4.34 2.63 -1.40
CA ALA A 180 -4.39 1.54 -0.43
C ALA A 180 -4.01 2.03 0.97
N LEU A 181 -4.72 1.54 1.99
CA LEU A 181 -4.31 1.57 3.39
C LEU A 181 -3.88 0.15 3.78
N ILE A 182 -2.70 0.02 4.37
CA ILE A 182 -2.10 -1.24 4.81
C ILE A 182 -1.99 -1.22 6.33
N TYR A 183 -2.41 -2.31 6.96
CA TYR A 183 -2.14 -2.60 8.38
C TYR A 183 -1.50 -3.98 8.53
N LEU A 184 -0.26 -4.01 9.00
CA LEU A 184 0.50 -5.22 9.31
C LEU A 184 0.60 -5.38 10.83
N ASP A 185 0.48 -6.61 11.30
CA ASP A 185 0.64 -6.97 12.72
C ASP A 185 1.33 -8.33 12.85
N GLY A 186 2.21 -8.46 13.84
CA GLY A 186 3.02 -9.65 14.10
C GLY A 186 2.20 -10.82 14.66
N ASP A 187 2.35 -12.00 14.07
CA ASP A 187 1.57 -13.15 14.46
C ASP A 187 2.02 -13.75 15.79
N GLU A 188 1.12 -13.73 16.77
CA GLU A 188 1.33 -14.32 18.09
C GLU A 188 2.52 -13.70 18.85
N MET A 189 2.75 -12.39 18.71
CA MET A 189 3.83 -11.69 19.42
C MET A 189 3.76 -11.86 20.94
N GLY A 190 2.56 -11.95 21.53
CA GLY A 190 2.40 -12.28 22.93
C GLY A 190 3.06 -13.61 23.33
N LYS A 191 2.96 -14.65 22.48
CA LYS A 191 3.60 -15.95 22.70
C LYS A 191 5.12 -15.90 22.51
N TRP A 192 5.60 -15.07 21.59
CA TRP A 192 7.03 -14.79 21.45
C TRP A 192 7.61 -14.13 22.70
N LEU A 193 6.93 -13.10 23.21
CA LEU A 193 7.35 -12.38 24.42
C LEU A 193 7.19 -13.21 25.69
N ALA A 194 6.23 -14.14 25.75
CA ALA A 194 6.07 -15.09 26.84
C ALA A 194 7.09 -16.24 26.81
N GLY A 195 7.79 -16.41 25.70
CA GLY A 195 8.80 -17.48 25.52
C GLY A 195 8.27 -18.80 24.97
N GLU A 196 6.96 -18.92 24.72
CA GLU A 196 6.33 -20.16 24.22
C GLU A 196 6.85 -20.58 22.85
N LYS A 197 7.22 -19.59 22.02
CA LYS A 197 7.74 -19.79 20.65
C LYS A 197 9.27 -19.78 20.55
N LEU A 198 9.98 -19.74 21.68
CA LEU A 198 11.44 -19.85 21.65
C LEU A 198 11.86 -21.21 21.10
N PRO A 199 13.01 -21.28 20.40
CA PRO A 199 13.46 -22.52 19.80
C PRO A 199 13.77 -23.57 20.88
N SER A 200 13.86 -24.83 20.45
CA SER A 200 14.38 -25.94 21.27
C SER A 200 15.67 -25.52 21.98
N VAL A 201 15.82 -25.95 23.24
CA VAL A 201 16.96 -25.58 24.09
C VAL A 201 18.31 -25.82 23.42
N GLU A 202 18.42 -26.83 22.57
CA GLU A 202 19.64 -27.16 21.83
C GLU A 202 20.10 -26.05 20.87
N HIS A 203 19.16 -25.31 20.28
CA HIS A 203 19.44 -24.17 19.40
C HIS A 203 19.70 -22.89 20.20
N GLY A 204 19.59 -22.94 21.54
CA GLY A 204 19.91 -21.82 22.42
C GLY A 204 21.41 -21.66 22.68
N TYR A 205 22.22 -22.66 22.34
CA TYR A 205 23.66 -22.72 22.54
C TYR A 205 24.39 -22.77 21.20
N ALA A 206 25.67 -22.37 21.19
CA ALA A 206 26.53 -22.59 20.03
C ALA A 206 26.60 -24.09 19.73
N GLN A 207 26.45 -24.47 18.46
CA GLN A 207 26.35 -25.88 18.04
C GLN A 207 27.55 -26.71 18.52
N SER A 208 28.76 -26.16 18.47
CA SER A 208 29.98 -26.81 18.96
C SER A 208 29.95 -27.07 20.47
N VAL A 209 29.43 -26.12 21.25
CA VAL A 209 29.28 -26.27 22.70
C VAL A 209 28.25 -27.35 23.00
N TRP A 210 27.08 -27.30 22.35
CA TRP A 210 26.04 -28.30 22.55
C TRP A 210 26.52 -29.70 22.22
N GLN A 211 27.21 -29.88 21.08
CA GLN A 211 27.71 -31.20 20.65
C GLN A 211 28.77 -31.79 21.59
N ASN A 212 29.55 -30.95 22.27
CA ASN A 212 30.56 -31.38 23.23
C ASN A 212 30.01 -31.71 24.63
N LEU A 213 28.73 -31.45 24.90
CA LEU A 213 28.10 -31.83 26.16
C LEU A 213 27.86 -33.36 26.23
N PRO A 214 28.01 -33.98 27.42
CA PRO A 214 27.69 -35.40 27.60
C PRO A 214 26.26 -35.72 27.12
N GLU A 215 26.09 -36.85 26.43
CA GLU A 215 24.81 -37.24 25.85
C GLU A 215 23.70 -37.37 26.89
N GLU A 216 23.99 -37.97 28.04
CA GLU A 216 23.06 -38.08 29.17
C GLU A 216 22.60 -36.70 29.67
N PHE A 217 23.52 -35.73 29.71
CA PHE A 217 23.21 -34.36 30.11
C PHE A 217 22.32 -33.66 29.09
N ARG A 218 22.61 -33.79 27.79
CA ARG A 218 21.76 -33.25 26.71
C ARG A 218 20.34 -33.82 26.77
N GLY A 219 20.21 -35.12 27.01
CA GLY A 219 18.92 -35.79 27.17
C GLY A 219 18.10 -35.19 28.32
N LYS A 220 18.70 -35.09 29.50
CA LYS A 220 18.05 -34.49 30.69
C LYS A 220 17.63 -33.04 30.47
N VAL A 221 18.47 -32.22 29.84
CA VAL A 221 18.15 -30.81 29.55
C VAL A 221 16.96 -30.69 28.59
N LYS A 222 16.92 -31.51 27.54
CA LYS A 222 15.78 -31.53 26.61
C LYS A 222 14.49 -31.95 27.29
N GLU A 223 14.54 -32.97 28.15
CA GLU A 223 13.37 -33.46 28.90
C GLU A 223 12.82 -32.40 29.86
N LEU A 224 13.70 -31.71 30.60
CA LEU A 224 13.30 -30.73 31.62
C LEU A 224 12.75 -29.42 31.04
N MET A 225 13.30 -28.96 29.92
CA MET A 225 13.00 -27.62 29.39
C MET A 225 12.19 -27.65 28.09
N GLY A 226 12.43 -28.62 27.20
CA GLY A 226 11.94 -28.62 25.82
C GLY A 226 12.48 -27.43 25.00
N ASN A 227 11.95 -26.24 25.26
CA ASN A 227 12.33 -24.98 24.65
C ASN A 227 13.28 -24.16 25.53
N LYS A 228 13.96 -23.19 24.91
CA LYS A 228 14.80 -22.22 25.63
C LYS A 228 13.93 -21.38 26.58
N ILE A 229 14.44 -21.13 27.79
CA ILE A 229 13.79 -20.25 28.78
C ILE A 229 13.91 -18.78 28.32
N LEU A 230 12.83 -18.03 28.51
CA LEU A 230 12.84 -16.58 28.33
C LEU A 230 13.76 -15.92 29.37
N THR A 231 14.78 -15.23 28.89
CA THR A 231 15.68 -14.42 29.71
C THR A 231 15.55 -12.94 29.35
N PRO A 232 15.91 -12.00 30.25
CA PRO A 232 15.96 -10.58 29.91
C PRO A 232 16.81 -10.28 28.67
N ALA A 233 17.90 -11.04 28.46
CA ALA A 233 18.72 -10.93 27.26
C ALA A 233 17.98 -11.36 25.99
N THR A 234 17.21 -12.46 26.04
CA THR A 234 16.39 -12.93 24.91
C THR A 234 15.27 -11.93 24.61
N HIS A 235 14.62 -11.40 25.64
CA HIS A 235 13.61 -10.35 25.50
C HIS A 235 14.18 -9.07 24.87
N SER A 236 15.38 -8.67 25.30
CA SER A 236 16.11 -7.54 24.70
C SER A 236 16.44 -7.79 23.23
N ALA A 237 16.89 -9.00 22.87
CA ALA A 237 17.16 -9.37 21.48
C ALA A 237 15.91 -9.28 20.59
N ILE A 238 14.75 -9.77 21.06
CA ILE A 238 13.46 -9.60 20.36
C ILE A 238 13.13 -8.11 20.19
N SER A 239 13.31 -7.32 21.24
CA SER A 239 13.05 -5.87 21.21
C SER A 239 13.96 -5.15 20.20
N VAL A 240 15.24 -5.54 20.12
CA VAL A 240 16.20 -5.02 19.12
C VAL A 240 15.78 -5.42 17.70
N ALA A 241 15.36 -6.66 17.48
CA ALA A 241 14.88 -7.12 16.18
C ALA A 241 13.69 -6.29 15.67
N LEU A 242 12.68 -6.08 16.52
CA LEU A 242 11.50 -5.26 16.18
C LEU A 242 11.84 -3.79 15.96
N ARG A 243 12.76 -3.24 16.78
CA ARG A 243 13.30 -1.88 16.56
C ARG A 243 14.00 -1.77 15.21
N ASN A 244 14.85 -2.74 14.86
CA ASN A 244 15.56 -2.73 13.58
C ASN A 244 14.57 -2.82 12.42
N TYR A 245 13.57 -3.70 12.51
CA TYR A 245 12.51 -3.81 11.51
C TYR A 245 11.85 -2.46 11.22
N THR A 246 11.36 -1.79 12.27
CA THR A 246 10.61 -0.53 12.15
C THR A 246 11.47 0.64 11.69
N ILE A 247 12.69 0.78 12.21
CA ILE A 247 13.55 1.94 11.92
C ILE A 247 14.29 1.76 10.60
N GLU A 248 14.83 0.57 10.34
CA GLU A 248 15.80 0.36 9.25
C GLU A 248 15.16 -0.09 7.95
N PHE A 249 14.04 -0.81 8.01
CA PHE A 249 13.42 -1.44 6.84
C PHE A 249 12.07 -0.83 6.48
N VAL A 250 11.13 -0.71 7.43
CA VAL A 250 9.75 -0.27 7.12
C VAL A 250 9.72 1.10 6.45
N ARG A 251 10.44 2.09 6.99
CA ARG A 251 10.47 3.43 6.40
C ARG A 251 11.10 3.44 5.01
N LYS A 252 12.22 2.73 4.83
CA LYS A 252 12.89 2.61 3.54
C LYS A 252 11.95 1.99 2.49
N ILE A 253 11.28 0.89 2.84
CA ILE A 253 10.31 0.24 1.96
C ILE A 253 9.19 1.22 1.59
N VAL A 254 8.53 1.85 2.56
CA VAL A 254 7.29 2.60 2.30
C VAL A 254 7.54 3.98 1.70
N GLU A 255 8.54 4.72 2.19
CA GLU A 255 8.73 6.14 1.86
C GLU A 255 9.87 6.40 0.86
N GLU A 256 10.93 5.58 0.85
CA GLU A 256 12.09 5.78 -0.02
C GLU A 256 11.97 4.98 -1.32
N GLU A 257 11.62 3.70 -1.22
CA GLU A 257 11.54 2.80 -2.37
C GLU A 257 10.17 2.82 -3.06
N HIS A 258 9.09 3.20 -2.37
CA HIS A 258 7.72 3.17 -2.90
C HIS A 258 6.96 4.49 -2.70
N LEU A 259 5.91 4.69 -3.50
CA LEU A 259 5.00 5.82 -3.42
C LEU A 259 4.03 5.61 -2.27
N GLY A 260 4.56 5.71 -1.05
CA GLY A 260 3.81 5.55 0.17
C GLY A 260 4.13 6.60 1.21
N LYS A 261 3.28 6.63 2.25
CA LYS A 261 3.47 7.44 3.44
C LYS A 261 3.25 6.58 4.67
N LEU A 262 4.28 6.51 5.52
CA LEU A 262 4.21 5.78 6.78
C LEU A 262 3.46 6.62 7.83
N VAL A 263 2.44 6.04 8.46
CA VAL A 263 1.69 6.68 9.56
C VAL A 263 2.24 6.21 10.90
N TYR A 264 2.47 4.91 11.02
CA TYR A 264 2.95 4.29 12.25
C TYR A 264 3.81 3.06 11.91
N ALA A 265 4.92 2.91 12.62
CA ALA A 265 5.70 1.69 12.68
C ALA A 265 6.24 1.57 14.11
N GLY A 266 5.81 0.57 14.85
CA GLY A 266 6.22 0.39 16.24
C GLY A 266 6.14 -1.07 16.65
N GLY A 267 7.28 -1.64 17.04
CA GLY A 267 7.36 -3.06 17.34
C GLY A 267 7.10 -3.89 16.08
N ASP A 268 5.98 -4.59 16.07
CA ASP A 268 5.49 -5.46 15.02
C ASP A 268 4.33 -4.88 14.20
N ASP A 269 3.79 -3.74 14.62
CA ASP A 269 2.67 -3.07 13.97
C ASP A 269 3.12 -2.03 12.94
N VAL A 270 2.50 -2.02 11.75
CA VAL A 270 2.74 -1.01 10.70
C VAL A 270 1.41 -0.53 10.12
N LEU A 271 1.25 0.79 10.00
CA LEU A 271 0.13 1.45 9.30
C LEU A 271 0.68 2.40 8.24
N ALA A 272 0.32 2.19 6.97
CA ALA A 272 0.84 2.97 5.85
C ALA A 272 -0.18 3.19 4.73
N PHE A 273 -0.14 4.36 4.11
CA PHE A 273 -0.83 4.64 2.85
C PHE A 273 0.10 4.36 1.67
N VAL A 274 -0.41 3.77 0.60
CA VAL A 274 0.39 3.43 -0.59
C VAL A 274 -0.42 3.66 -1.87
N ASN A 275 0.25 4.15 -2.92
CA ASN A 275 -0.30 4.19 -4.27
C ASN A 275 -0.50 2.76 -4.83
N LEU A 276 -1.56 2.54 -5.61
CA LEU A 276 -1.88 1.18 -6.09
C LEU A 276 -0.80 0.54 -6.96
N ARG A 277 0.01 1.33 -7.67
CA ARG A 277 1.12 0.83 -8.48
C ARG A 277 2.13 0.03 -7.64
N ASP A 278 2.39 0.48 -6.43
CA ASP A 278 3.45 -0.04 -5.57
C ASP A 278 2.89 -1.00 -4.48
N LEU A 279 1.57 -1.24 -4.44
CA LEU A 279 0.89 -1.98 -3.37
C LEU A 279 1.47 -3.39 -3.14
N PHE A 280 1.56 -4.20 -4.19
CA PHE A 280 1.99 -5.59 -4.06
C PHE A 280 3.46 -5.71 -3.63
N ASP A 281 4.32 -4.82 -4.13
CA ASP A 281 5.74 -4.78 -3.75
C ASP A 281 5.90 -4.38 -2.28
N VAL A 282 5.13 -3.40 -1.80
CA VAL A 282 5.19 -2.95 -0.41
C VAL A 282 4.75 -4.05 0.55
N ILE A 283 3.59 -4.69 0.33
CA ILE A 283 3.12 -5.73 1.27
C ILE A 283 4.06 -6.94 1.32
N GLU A 284 4.66 -7.30 0.18
CA GLU A 284 5.64 -8.38 0.06
C GLU A 284 6.91 -8.05 0.84
N LYS A 285 7.53 -6.89 0.56
CA LYS A 285 8.75 -6.46 1.24
C LYS A 285 8.55 -6.29 2.73
N LEU A 286 7.42 -5.71 3.16
CA LEU A 286 7.09 -5.56 4.59
C LEU A 286 6.99 -6.92 5.29
N ARG A 287 6.39 -7.92 4.64
CA ARG A 287 6.28 -9.28 5.18
C ARG A 287 7.65 -9.92 5.33
N TRP A 288 8.47 -9.93 4.29
CA TRP A 288 9.73 -10.67 4.30
C TRP A 288 10.82 -9.97 5.11
N ALA A 289 10.81 -8.64 5.17
CA ALA A 289 11.67 -7.87 6.06
C ALA A 289 11.42 -8.19 7.53
N PHE A 290 10.19 -8.55 7.92
CA PHE A 290 9.87 -8.91 9.31
C PHE A 290 10.67 -10.14 9.78
N SER A 291 10.74 -11.17 8.94
CA SER A 291 11.49 -12.41 9.21
C SER A 291 12.99 -12.32 8.87
N GLY A 292 13.43 -11.21 8.28
CA GLY A 292 14.80 -11.03 7.78
C GLY A 292 15.12 -11.76 6.49
N GLN A 293 14.11 -12.19 5.72
CA GLN A 293 14.28 -12.86 4.43
C GLN A 293 14.40 -11.84 3.29
N ILE A 294 15.34 -10.91 3.46
CA ILE A 294 15.64 -9.83 2.52
C ILE A 294 17.15 -9.63 2.40
N GLU A 295 17.55 -8.99 1.32
CA GLU A 295 18.89 -8.47 1.09
C GLU A 295 18.83 -7.10 0.42
N PHE A 296 19.97 -6.43 0.35
CA PHE A 296 20.12 -5.18 -0.40
C PHE A 296 20.84 -5.50 -1.70
N ASP A 297 20.27 -5.05 -2.82
CA ASP A 297 20.94 -5.13 -4.12
C ASP A 297 22.08 -4.09 -4.23
N ASP A 298 22.79 -4.08 -5.36
CA ASP A 298 23.90 -3.16 -5.62
C ASP A 298 23.50 -1.67 -5.56
N ASN A 299 22.20 -1.35 -5.70
CA ASN A 299 21.67 0.00 -5.61
C ASN A 299 21.15 0.33 -4.21
N GLY A 300 21.33 -0.57 -3.24
CA GLY A 300 20.83 -0.42 -1.89
C GLY A 300 19.30 -0.50 -1.81
N ILE A 301 18.65 -1.23 -2.73
CA ILE A 301 17.21 -1.51 -2.70
C ILE A 301 16.97 -2.84 -2.00
N ILE A 302 15.97 -2.87 -1.12
CA ILE A 302 15.55 -4.10 -0.44
C ILE A 302 14.89 -5.02 -1.47
N VAL A 303 15.41 -6.23 -1.58
CA VAL A 303 14.82 -7.31 -2.39
C VAL A 303 14.59 -8.55 -1.51
N PRO A 304 13.48 -9.28 -1.71
CA PRO A 304 13.26 -10.54 -1.00
C PRO A 304 14.33 -11.58 -1.32
N SER A 305 14.85 -12.24 -0.28
CA SER A 305 15.88 -13.27 -0.37
C SER A 305 15.50 -14.45 0.51
N TYR A 306 14.81 -15.43 -0.08
CA TYR A 306 14.27 -16.61 0.63
C TYR A 306 15.33 -17.59 1.10
N SER A 307 16.53 -17.49 0.53
CA SER A 307 17.71 -18.23 0.98
C SER A 307 18.28 -17.67 2.29
N ASN A 308 18.01 -16.41 2.62
CA ASN A 308 18.48 -15.81 3.87
C ASN A 308 17.64 -16.31 5.07
N ASN A 309 18.16 -17.35 5.72
CA ASN A 309 17.57 -17.95 6.92
C ASN A 309 18.39 -17.67 8.18
N SER A 310 19.28 -16.67 8.14
CA SER A 310 20.25 -16.41 9.21
C SER A 310 19.65 -15.68 10.42
N GLY A 311 18.54 -14.97 10.24
CA GLY A 311 18.00 -14.04 11.23
C GLY A 311 18.74 -12.68 11.25
N PHE A 312 19.66 -12.45 10.32
CA PHE A 312 20.37 -11.18 10.16
C PHE A 312 20.24 -10.65 8.73
N VAL A 313 20.26 -9.32 8.60
CA VAL A 313 20.28 -8.62 7.32
C VAL A 313 21.47 -7.68 7.31
N LEU A 314 22.33 -7.77 6.29
CA LEU A 314 23.46 -6.87 6.11
C LEU A 314 22.99 -5.57 5.44
N LYS A 315 23.23 -4.43 6.10
CA LYS A 315 22.94 -3.10 5.59
C LYS A 315 24.09 -2.18 5.98
N ASP A 316 24.62 -1.42 5.02
CA ASP A 316 25.70 -0.44 5.26
C ASP A 316 26.92 -1.03 6.02
N GLY A 317 27.27 -2.28 5.72
CA GLY A 317 28.37 -3.01 6.39
C GLY A 317 28.06 -3.50 7.81
N MET A 318 26.83 -3.34 8.30
CA MET A 318 26.39 -3.77 9.62
C MET A 318 25.30 -4.84 9.55
N TYR A 319 25.38 -5.85 10.43
CA TYR A 319 24.34 -6.86 10.57
C TYR A 319 23.24 -6.39 11.51
N HIS A 320 22.02 -6.33 10.99
CA HIS A 320 20.82 -6.04 11.75
C HIS A 320 20.12 -7.35 12.12
N LEU A 321 19.95 -7.57 13.42
CA LEU A 321 19.13 -8.66 13.94
C LEU A 321 17.66 -8.48 13.52
N THR A 322 17.02 -9.57 13.16
CA THR A 322 15.60 -9.65 12.75
C THR A 322 14.84 -10.68 13.58
N MET A 323 13.52 -10.79 13.40
CA MET A 323 12.70 -11.76 14.17
C MET A 323 12.97 -13.22 13.76
N GLY A 324 13.62 -13.43 12.61
CA GLY A 324 13.97 -14.74 12.10
C GLY A 324 12.84 -15.46 11.36
N LEU A 325 13.19 -16.58 10.74
CA LEU A 325 12.37 -17.32 9.77
C LEU A 325 10.99 -17.76 10.29
N THR A 326 10.90 -18.11 11.57
CA THR A 326 9.69 -18.68 12.17
C THR A 326 8.71 -17.62 12.68
N ALA A 327 9.16 -16.37 12.80
CA ALA A 327 8.28 -15.26 13.11
C ALA A 327 7.59 -14.78 11.83
N THR A 328 6.27 -14.59 11.89
CA THR A 328 5.43 -14.24 10.74
C THR A 328 4.58 -13.01 11.04
N CYS A 329 4.01 -12.39 10.02
CA CYS A 329 3.00 -11.36 10.19
C CYS A 329 1.83 -11.53 9.23
N SER A 330 0.69 -10.98 9.65
CA SER A 330 -0.54 -10.93 8.86
C SER A 330 -0.80 -9.50 8.41
N VAL A 331 -1.31 -9.33 7.18
CA VAL A 331 -1.50 -8.01 6.57
C VAL A 331 -2.95 -7.82 6.15
N GLY A 332 -3.56 -6.72 6.57
CA GLY A 332 -4.82 -6.20 6.06
C GLY A 332 -4.56 -5.10 5.06
N VAL A 333 -5.27 -5.12 3.93
CA VAL A 333 -5.21 -4.10 2.89
C VAL A 333 -6.62 -3.65 2.56
N VAL A 334 -6.83 -2.34 2.47
CA VAL A 334 -8.06 -1.74 1.94
C VAL A 334 -7.71 -0.83 0.79
N ILE A 335 -8.30 -1.10 -0.38
CA ILE A 335 -8.30 -0.20 -1.53
C ILE A 335 -9.57 0.63 -1.48
N ALA A 336 -9.45 1.95 -1.46
CA ALA A 336 -10.56 2.87 -1.33
C ALA A 336 -10.41 4.10 -2.23
N HIS A 337 -11.55 4.64 -2.66
CA HIS A 337 -11.59 5.88 -3.42
C HIS A 337 -11.05 7.03 -2.55
N TYR A 338 -10.36 8.01 -3.12
CA TYR A 338 -9.75 9.11 -2.35
C TYR A 338 -10.76 9.93 -1.53
N ARG A 339 -12.04 9.90 -1.89
CA ARG A 339 -13.14 10.56 -1.16
C ARG A 339 -13.82 9.68 -0.10
N GLU A 340 -13.47 8.41 -0.01
CA GLU A 340 -14.06 7.51 0.98
C GLU A 340 -13.75 8.03 2.40
N PRO A 341 -14.75 8.15 3.30
CA PRO A 341 -14.51 8.62 4.65
C PRO A 341 -13.42 7.78 5.35
N LEU A 342 -12.34 8.43 5.78
CA LEU A 342 -11.15 7.75 6.30
C LEU A 342 -11.45 6.81 7.48
N LYS A 343 -12.44 7.15 8.31
CA LYS A 343 -12.88 6.29 9.42
C LYS A 343 -13.37 4.92 8.93
N ILE A 344 -14.12 4.87 7.84
CA ILE A 344 -14.60 3.61 7.23
C ILE A 344 -13.40 2.80 6.72
N VAL A 345 -12.46 3.45 6.03
CA VAL A 345 -11.25 2.81 5.49
C VAL A 345 -10.40 2.20 6.61
N VAL A 346 -10.18 2.95 7.70
CA VAL A 346 -9.43 2.49 8.88
C VAL A 346 -10.14 1.31 9.56
N ASP A 347 -11.46 1.40 9.78
CA ASP A 347 -12.19 0.29 10.40
C ASP A 347 -12.17 -0.97 9.53
N LYS A 348 -12.17 -0.81 8.20
CA LYS A 348 -12.07 -1.91 7.25
C LYS A 348 -10.68 -2.53 7.21
N VAL A 349 -9.60 -1.76 7.36
CA VAL A 349 -8.24 -2.33 7.31
C VAL A 349 -7.96 -3.21 8.52
N PHE A 350 -8.46 -2.83 9.70
CA PHE A 350 -8.40 -3.68 10.89
C PHE A 350 -9.24 -4.95 10.73
N LYS A 351 -10.43 -4.86 10.13
CA LYS A 351 -11.24 -6.05 9.80
C LYS A 351 -10.53 -6.98 8.81
N ALA A 352 -9.86 -6.42 7.80
CA ALA A 352 -9.08 -7.21 6.85
C ALA A 352 -7.91 -7.92 7.55
N ASN A 353 -7.15 -7.24 8.41
CA ASN A 353 -6.06 -7.86 9.18
C ASN A 353 -6.57 -8.99 10.09
N ASN A 354 -7.67 -8.76 10.81
CA ASN A 354 -8.30 -9.80 11.63
C ASN A 354 -8.74 -10.99 10.79
N LEU A 355 -9.32 -10.76 9.61
CA LEU A 355 -9.70 -11.81 8.69
C LEU A 355 -8.48 -12.64 8.23
N ALA A 356 -7.33 -12.00 7.96
CA ALA A 356 -6.09 -12.71 7.64
C ALA A 356 -5.61 -13.61 8.80
N LYS A 357 -5.69 -13.09 10.04
CA LYS A 357 -5.32 -13.83 11.25
C LYS A 357 -6.25 -15.02 11.52
N GLU A 358 -7.56 -14.81 11.45
CA GLU A 358 -8.59 -15.84 11.66
C GLU A 358 -8.54 -16.93 10.57
N SER A 359 -8.15 -16.56 9.35
CA SER A 359 -7.88 -17.51 8.26
C SER A 359 -6.56 -18.28 8.41
N GLY A 360 -5.92 -18.23 9.59
CA GLY A 360 -4.79 -19.09 9.97
C GLY A 360 -3.43 -18.39 10.01
N ARG A 361 -3.40 -17.04 10.05
CA ARG A 361 -2.18 -16.20 10.15
C ARG A 361 -1.21 -16.35 8.97
N ASN A 362 -0.11 -15.59 8.98
CA ASN A 362 0.90 -15.55 7.92
C ASN A 362 0.29 -15.43 6.52
N ARG A 363 -0.63 -14.48 6.37
CA ARG A 363 -1.45 -14.26 5.17
C ARG A 363 -1.72 -12.77 4.99
N PHE A 364 -2.21 -12.40 3.82
CA PHE A 364 -2.78 -11.09 3.62
C PHE A 364 -4.25 -11.18 3.20
N ALA A 365 -5.05 -10.21 3.67
CA ALA A 365 -6.41 -10.01 3.23
C ALA A 365 -6.50 -8.65 2.53
N ILE A 366 -7.14 -8.63 1.36
CA ILE A 366 -7.33 -7.43 0.56
C ILE A 366 -8.82 -7.18 0.35
N THR A 367 -9.25 -5.96 0.67
CA THR A 367 -10.63 -5.51 0.55
C THR A 367 -10.69 -4.32 -0.40
N LEU A 368 -11.53 -4.39 -1.43
CA LEU A 368 -11.84 -3.25 -2.29
C LEU A 368 -13.19 -2.66 -1.89
N LEU A 369 -13.19 -1.35 -1.59
CA LEU A 369 -14.39 -0.54 -1.41
C LEU A 369 -14.68 0.19 -2.73
N THR A 370 -15.65 -0.30 -3.49
CA THR A 370 -16.04 0.36 -4.75
C THR A 370 -16.82 1.64 -4.47
N GLY A 371 -16.77 2.63 -5.37
CA GLY A 371 -17.61 3.84 -5.27
C GLY A 371 -19.12 3.58 -5.27
N SER A 372 -19.57 2.38 -5.62
CA SER A 372 -20.97 1.93 -5.52
C SER A 372 -21.38 1.43 -4.13
N GLY A 373 -20.46 1.41 -3.17
CA GLY A 373 -20.68 0.82 -1.83
C GLY A 373 -20.56 -0.70 -1.79
N ARG A 374 -20.28 -1.37 -2.93
CA ARG A 374 -19.99 -2.80 -2.95
C ARG A 374 -18.59 -3.08 -2.42
N GLU A 375 -18.46 -4.18 -1.68
CA GLU A 375 -17.20 -4.66 -1.14
C GLU A 375 -16.79 -5.97 -1.82
N ARG A 376 -15.49 -6.14 -2.05
CA ARG A 376 -14.87 -7.38 -2.51
C ARG A 376 -13.73 -7.72 -1.58
N THR A 377 -13.68 -8.96 -1.10
CA THR A 377 -12.66 -9.36 -0.12
C THR A 377 -12.05 -10.70 -0.48
N ALA A 378 -10.73 -10.75 -0.48
CA ALA A 378 -9.98 -11.98 -0.67
C ALA A 378 -8.93 -12.15 0.43
N VAL A 379 -8.60 -13.41 0.73
CA VAL A 379 -7.52 -13.78 1.65
C VAL A 379 -6.58 -14.73 0.93
N CYS A 380 -5.30 -14.43 0.97
CA CYS A 380 -4.27 -15.10 0.21
C CYS A 380 -3.12 -15.55 1.11
N ASN A 381 -2.55 -16.71 0.80
CA ASN A 381 -1.22 -17.09 1.28
C ASN A 381 -0.16 -16.19 0.62
N TRP A 382 0.99 -16.02 1.27
CA TRP A 382 2.15 -15.34 0.67
C TRP A 382 2.76 -16.16 -0.47
N LEU A 383 2.78 -17.48 -0.31
CA LEU A 383 3.31 -18.45 -1.26
C LEU A 383 2.20 -19.40 -1.73
N VAL A 384 2.30 -19.81 -2.98
CA VAL A 384 1.45 -20.84 -3.59
C VAL A 384 2.32 -22.00 -4.01
N ASP A 385 1.94 -23.21 -3.61
CA ASP A 385 2.60 -24.44 -4.03
C ASP A 385 2.33 -24.68 -5.52
N THR A 386 3.38 -24.95 -6.28
CA THR A 386 3.22 -25.34 -7.67
C THR A 386 2.73 -26.79 -7.72
N ILE A 387 1.52 -27.01 -8.25
CA ILE A 387 0.93 -28.37 -8.39
C ILE A 387 1.82 -29.28 -9.27
N TYR A 388 2.77 -28.71 -10.00
CA TYR A 388 3.72 -29.39 -10.87
C TYR A 388 5.13 -29.32 -10.26
N LYS A 389 5.48 -30.34 -9.46
CA LYS A 389 6.79 -30.56 -8.79
C LYS A 389 8.04 -30.62 -9.70
N ASN A 390 7.91 -30.27 -10.99
CA ASN A 390 8.99 -30.37 -11.97
C ASN A 390 9.59 -29.01 -12.37
N ASP A 391 9.06 -27.88 -11.87
CA ASP A 391 9.74 -26.59 -12.01
C ASP A 391 10.71 -26.38 -10.84
N SER A 392 11.85 -25.76 -11.13
CA SER A 392 12.98 -25.51 -10.21
C SER A 392 12.66 -24.59 -9.01
N GLU A 393 11.43 -24.09 -8.89
CA GLU A 393 10.94 -23.31 -7.76
C GLU A 393 9.75 -24.04 -7.10
N ASP A 394 9.96 -24.61 -5.91
CA ASP A 394 8.95 -25.37 -5.16
C ASP A 394 7.73 -24.51 -4.76
N SER A 395 7.85 -23.18 -4.74
CA SER A 395 6.76 -22.26 -4.42
C SER A 395 6.92 -20.90 -5.12
N ILE A 396 5.79 -20.28 -5.50
CA ILE A 396 5.77 -18.97 -6.18
C ILE A 396 5.05 -17.95 -5.31
N LEU A 397 5.52 -16.71 -5.32
CA LEU A 397 4.90 -15.59 -4.62
C LEU A 397 3.54 -15.25 -5.22
N THR A 398 2.53 -15.18 -4.34
CA THR A 398 1.20 -14.77 -4.74
C THR A 398 1.21 -13.36 -5.33
N THR A 399 1.92 -12.41 -4.72
CA THR A 399 2.06 -11.03 -5.19
C THR A 399 2.68 -10.95 -6.59
N ARG A 400 3.65 -11.80 -6.93
CA ARG A 400 4.20 -11.91 -8.28
C ARG A 400 3.14 -12.36 -9.28
N ILE A 401 2.37 -13.40 -8.94
CA ILE A 401 1.25 -13.87 -9.77
C ILE A 401 0.22 -12.75 -9.95
N LEU A 402 -0.14 -12.03 -8.88
CA LEU A 402 -1.10 -10.92 -8.95
C LEU A 402 -0.62 -9.78 -9.86
N LYS A 403 0.68 -9.42 -9.81
CA LYS A 403 1.27 -8.42 -10.71
C LYS A 403 1.26 -8.87 -12.17
N GLU A 404 1.58 -10.14 -12.44
CA GLU A 404 1.54 -10.68 -13.80
C GLU A 404 0.11 -10.75 -14.35
N LEU A 405 -0.86 -11.17 -13.54
CA LEU A 405 -2.28 -11.16 -13.89
C LEU A 405 -2.80 -9.73 -14.07
N GLN A 406 -2.37 -8.79 -13.23
CA GLN A 406 -2.69 -7.37 -13.38
C GLN A 406 -2.28 -6.89 -14.77
N ARG A 407 -1.03 -7.07 -15.17
CA ARG A 407 -0.54 -6.70 -16.51
C ARG A 407 -1.30 -7.44 -17.62
N ALA A 408 -1.52 -8.74 -17.45
CA ALA A 408 -2.24 -9.54 -18.44
C ALA A 408 -3.71 -9.14 -18.61
N MET A 409 -4.31 -8.44 -17.65
CA MET A 409 -5.69 -7.91 -17.71
C MET A 409 -5.75 -6.43 -18.10
N ASP A 410 -4.62 -5.83 -18.45
CA ASP A 410 -4.55 -4.46 -18.94
C ASP A 410 -4.77 -4.43 -20.46
N ASN A 411 -5.79 -3.69 -20.91
CA ASN A 411 -6.13 -3.60 -22.34
C ASN A 411 -5.22 -2.64 -23.12
N ASP A 412 -4.35 -1.91 -22.42
CA ASP A 412 -3.34 -1.08 -23.05
C ASP A 412 -2.13 -1.93 -23.49
N GLU A 413 -2.02 -3.16 -22.99
CA GLU A 413 -1.01 -4.13 -23.41
C GLU A 413 -1.34 -4.74 -24.79
N PRO A 414 -0.32 -5.05 -25.62
CA PRO A 414 -0.54 -5.64 -26.95
C PRO A 414 -1.27 -6.99 -26.91
N ARG A 415 -1.10 -7.75 -25.83
CA ARG A 415 -1.74 -9.05 -25.58
C ARG A 415 -2.37 -9.03 -24.20
N TYR A 416 -3.67 -9.25 -24.13
CA TYR A 416 -4.40 -9.14 -22.86
C TYR A 416 -5.61 -10.09 -22.77
N ILE A 417 -6.05 -10.33 -21.56
CA ILE A 417 -7.29 -11.02 -21.22
C ILE A 417 -8.33 -9.97 -20.83
N SER A 418 -9.42 -9.90 -21.59
CA SER A 418 -10.50 -8.94 -21.36
C SER A 418 -11.11 -9.13 -19.97
N ASN A 419 -11.05 -8.10 -19.12
CA ASN A 419 -11.61 -8.08 -17.76
C ASN A 419 -13.08 -8.55 -17.62
N ARG A 420 -13.86 -8.53 -18.71
CA ARG A 420 -15.21 -9.12 -18.76
C ARG A 420 -15.22 -10.60 -18.39
N PHE A 421 -14.08 -11.30 -18.54
CA PHE A 421 -13.95 -12.68 -18.11
C PHE A 421 -14.18 -12.85 -16.61
N VAL A 422 -13.78 -11.89 -15.77
CA VAL A 422 -13.95 -11.97 -14.30
C VAL A 422 -15.44 -12.02 -13.95
N ASN A 423 -16.26 -11.18 -14.57
CA ASN A 423 -17.71 -11.17 -14.39
C ASN A 423 -18.36 -12.47 -14.91
N THR A 424 -17.85 -13.02 -16.00
CA THR A 424 -18.35 -14.28 -16.57
C THR A 424 -17.98 -15.45 -15.66
N LEU A 425 -16.73 -15.50 -15.21
CA LEU A 425 -16.19 -16.48 -14.28
C LEU A 425 -17.01 -16.51 -12.98
N ARG A 426 -17.30 -15.34 -12.40
CA ARG A 426 -18.13 -15.23 -11.21
C ARG A 426 -19.51 -15.87 -11.40
N LYS A 427 -20.22 -15.55 -12.49
CA LYS A 427 -21.55 -16.11 -12.79
C LYS A 427 -21.51 -17.62 -13.00
N GLU A 428 -20.49 -18.14 -13.68
CA GLU A 428 -20.34 -19.58 -13.87
C GLU A 428 -19.97 -20.29 -12.56
N PHE A 429 -19.18 -19.65 -11.71
CA PHE A 429 -18.78 -20.19 -10.42
C PHE A 429 -19.93 -20.27 -9.41
N GLU A 430 -20.84 -19.28 -9.42
CA GLU A 430 -22.10 -19.35 -8.67
C GLU A 430 -22.93 -20.60 -9.06
N ARG A 431 -22.97 -20.93 -10.37
CA ARG A 431 -23.65 -22.14 -10.86
C ARG A 431 -22.93 -23.43 -10.46
N ILE A 432 -21.60 -23.45 -10.54
CA ILE A 432 -20.76 -24.59 -10.11
C ILE A 432 -20.97 -24.88 -8.63
N GLN A 433 -20.95 -23.83 -7.80
CA GLN A 433 -21.15 -23.93 -6.36
C GLN A 433 -22.56 -24.44 -6.03
N ALA A 434 -23.60 -23.93 -6.71
CA ALA A 434 -24.98 -24.39 -6.54
C ALA A 434 -25.15 -25.88 -6.89
N ARG A 435 -24.36 -26.40 -7.83
CA ARG A 435 -24.40 -27.80 -8.28
C ARG A 435 -23.40 -28.73 -7.58
N LYS A 436 -22.59 -28.23 -6.64
CA LYS A 436 -21.55 -28.98 -5.91
C LYS A 436 -20.61 -29.78 -6.85
N LEU A 437 -20.23 -29.16 -7.95
CA LEU A 437 -19.37 -29.77 -8.97
C LEU A 437 -17.90 -29.87 -8.50
N ALA A 438 -17.16 -30.85 -9.04
CA ALA A 438 -15.78 -31.12 -8.66
C ALA A 438 -14.80 -30.02 -9.11
N ASP A 439 -13.68 -29.84 -8.38
CA ASP A 439 -12.64 -28.83 -8.68
C ASP A 439 -12.05 -28.95 -10.10
N ARG A 440 -12.01 -30.16 -10.68
CA ARG A 440 -11.56 -30.35 -12.08
C ARG A 440 -12.41 -29.56 -13.09
N ILE A 441 -13.68 -29.31 -12.79
CA ILE A 441 -14.56 -28.52 -13.65
C ILE A 441 -14.15 -27.04 -13.61
N VAL A 442 -13.64 -26.57 -12.47
CA VAL A 442 -13.13 -25.19 -12.31
C VAL A 442 -11.93 -24.95 -13.20
N GLU A 443 -10.97 -25.88 -13.26
CA GLU A 443 -9.78 -25.75 -14.11
C GLU A 443 -10.12 -25.71 -15.61
N VAL A 444 -11.01 -26.60 -16.05
CA VAL A 444 -11.49 -26.63 -17.44
C VAL A 444 -12.23 -25.33 -17.79
N GLU A 445 -13.03 -24.83 -16.86
CA GLU A 445 -13.80 -23.61 -17.05
C GLU A 445 -12.90 -22.36 -17.09
N ILE A 446 -11.89 -22.28 -16.22
CA ILE A 446 -10.85 -21.24 -16.27
C ILE A 446 -10.19 -21.24 -17.64
N LYS A 447 -9.71 -22.41 -18.11
CA LYS A 447 -9.07 -22.52 -19.43
C LYS A 447 -9.97 -22.02 -20.56
N ARG A 448 -11.21 -22.52 -20.61
CA ARG A 448 -12.21 -22.15 -21.62
C ARG A 448 -12.51 -20.65 -21.62
N LEU A 449 -12.60 -20.03 -20.44
CA LEU A 449 -12.92 -18.61 -20.31
C LEU A 449 -11.73 -17.71 -20.69
N VAL A 450 -10.50 -18.09 -20.29
CA VAL A 450 -9.28 -17.35 -20.67
C VAL A 450 -9.08 -17.38 -22.19
N GLU A 451 -9.23 -18.56 -22.82
CA GLU A 451 -9.11 -18.71 -24.28
C GLU A 451 -10.06 -17.79 -25.07
N ARG A 452 -11.28 -17.60 -24.54
CA ARG A 452 -12.31 -16.72 -25.12
C ARG A 452 -12.08 -15.25 -24.84
N ALA A 453 -11.50 -14.93 -23.70
CA ALA A 453 -11.22 -13.56 -23.28
C ALA A 453 -9.90 -13.02 -23.84
N TYR A 454 -9.10 -13.87 -24.46
CA TYR A 454 -7.86 -13.49 -25.13
C TYR A 454 -8.09 -12.47 -26.25
N ASN A 455 -7.33 -11.38 -26.22
CA ASN A 455 -7.30 -10.34 -27.23
C ASN A 455 -5.84 -9.99 -27.55
N SER A 456 -5.62 -9.60 -28.81
CA SER A 456 -4.31 -9.16 -29.28
C SER A 456 -4.46 -8.13 -30.39
N SER A 457 -3.65 -7.07 -30.31
CA SER A 457 -3.56 -6.04 -31.35
C SER A 457 -2.46 -6.32 -32.38
N VAL A 458 -1.70 -7.40 -32.21
CA VAL A 458 -0.53 -7.74 -33.03
C VAL A 458 -0.75 -9.08 -33.73
N LYS A 459 -0.26 -9.22 -34.98
CA LYS A 459 -0.24 -10.52 -35.67
C LYS A 459 0.72 -11.46 -34.95
N GLU A 460 0.23 -12.63 -34.57
CA GLU A 460 1.00 -13.63 -33.81
C GLU A 460 0.75 -15.04 -34.32
N SER A 461 1.72 -15.91 -34.06
CA SER A 461 1.62 -17.33 -34.35
C SER A 461 0.64 -18.03 -33.39
N SER A 462 0.10 -19.18 -33.83
CA SER A 462 -0.73 -20.02 -32.97
C SER A 462 0.00 -20.48 -31.70
N GLU A 463 1.33 -20.60 -31.76
CA GLU A 463 2.16 -21.05 -30.64
C GLU A 463 2.34 -19.95 -29.59
N GLU A 464 2.57 -18.70 -30.01
CA GLU A 464 2.68 -17.55 -29.10
C GLU A 464 1.39 -17.33 -28.30
N ARG A 465 0.24 -17.40 -28.98
CA ARG A 465 -1.08 -17.32 -28.34
C ARG A 465 -1.24 -18.43 -27.30
N LYS A 466 -0.93 -19.66 -27.70
CA LYS A 466 -1.06 -20.84 -26.82
C LYS A 466 -0.19 -20.70 -25.57
N ASN A 467 1.08 -20.31 -25.74
CA ASN A 467 2.00 -20.10 -24.63
C ASN A 467 1.53 -19.01 -23.66
N PHE A 468 1.02 -17.89 -24.18
CA PHE A 468 0.44 -16.84 -23.35
C PHE A 468 -0.75 -17.35 -22.54
N VAL A 469 -1.72 -17.98 -23.21
CA VAL A 469 -2.94 -18.48 -22.57
C VAL A 469 -2.61 -19.55 -21.52
N GLU A 470 -1.76 -20.53 -21.85
CA GLU A 470 -1.37 -21.59 -20.93
C GLU A 470 -0.68 -21.04 -19.68
N ARG A 471 0.19 -20.02 -19.85
CA ARG A 471 0.81 -19.32 -18.71
C ARG A 471 -0.22 -18.65 -17.81
N ILE A 472 -1.18 -17.92 -18.36
CA ILE A 472 -2.24 -17.26 -17.56
C ILE A 472 -3.11 -18.30 -16.86
N VAL A 473 -3.54 -19.36 -17.55
CA VAL A 473 -4.33 -20.45 -16.97
C VAL A 473 -3.60 -21.09 -15.80
N ARG A 474 -2.31 -21.37 -15.97
CA ARG A 474 -1.47 -21.96 -14.91
C ARG A 474 -1.43 -21.08 -13.66
N MET A 475 -1.21 -19.77 -13.83
CA MET A 475 -1.24 -18.79 -12.74
C MET A 475 -2.60 -18.72 -12.03
N LEU A 476 -3.71 -18.74 -12.78
CA LEU A 476 -5.05 -18.73 -12.21
C LEU A 476 -5.36 -20.01 -11.41
N ILE A 477 -4.90 -21.17 -11.89
CA ILE A 477 -5.06 -22.45 -11.18
C ILE A 477 -4.25 -22.45 -9.89
N TRP A 478 -2.99 -21.99 -9.92
CA TRP A 478 -2.17 -21.81 -8.73
C TRP A 478 -2.87 -20.90 -7.73
N LEU A 479 -3.29 -19.71 -8.17
CA LEU A 479 -3.95 -18.74 -7.31
C LEU A 479 -5.26 -19.31 -6.73
N TYR A 480 -6.05 -20.07 -7.50
CA TYR A 480 -7.22 -20.77 -6.98
C TYR A 480 -6.84 -21.78 -5.89
N GLY A 481 -5.71 -22.47 -6.00
CA GLY A 481 -5.16 -23.32 -4.95
C GLY A 481 -4.83 -22.55 -3.66
N GLY A 482 -4.23 -21.36 -3.78
CA GLY A 482 -3.73 -20.55 -2.67
C GLY A 482 -4.72 -19.56 -2.03
N VAL A 483 -5.92 -19.39 -2.58
CA VAL A 483 -6.95 -18.46 -2.07
C VAL A 483 -7.94 -19.14 -1.14
N GLY A 484 -8.10 -18.56 0.05
CA GLY A 484 -9.18 -18.85 1.02
C GLY A 484 -9.03 -20.10 1.90
N LEU A 485 -9.33 -19.94 3.20
CA LEU A 485 -9.88 -20.95 4.12
C LEU A 485 -10.82 -20.23 5.12
N PRO A 486 -12.01 -20.79 5.47
CA PRO A 486 -12.50 -22.16 5.26
C PRO A 486 -13.21 -22.38 3.91
N LYS A 487 -13.48 -23.65 3.56
CA LYS A 487 -14.06 -24.14 2.27
C LYS A 487 -15.35 -23.43 1.79
N GLU A 488 -16.03 -22.71 2.67
CA GLU A 488 -17.20 -21.92 2.32
C GLU A 488 -16.74 -20.63 1.61
N ASN A 489 -17.20 -20.44 0.37
CA ASN A 489 -16.93 -19.24 -0.46
C ASN A 489 -15.55 -19.16 -1.12
N LYS A 490 -14.82 -20.28 -1.30
CA LYS A 490 -13.53 -20.30 -2.03
C LYS A 490 -13.62 -19.69 -3.44
N LEU A 491 -14.61 -20.14 -4.22
CA LEU A 491 -14.85 -19.63 -5.58
C LEU A 491 -15.18 -18.13 -5.59
N GLN A 492 -16.01 -17.69 -4.65
CA GLN A 492 -16.38 -16.29 -4.49
C GLN A 492 -15.17 -15.42 -4.13
N ARG A 493 -14.31 -15.87 -3.18
CA ARG A 493 -13.08 -15.15 -2.80
C ARG A 493 -12.07 -15.08 -3.94
N PHE A 494 -11.97 -16.14 -4.73
CA PHE A 494 -11.12 -16.13 -5.93
C PHE A 494 -11.65 -15.14 -6.98
N ALA A 495 -12.96 -15.14 -7.25
CA ALA A 495 -13.58 -14.15 -8.14
C ALA A 495 -13.41 -12.71 -7.62
N ASP A 496 -13.56 -12.50 -6.31
CA ASP A 496 -13.30 -11.21 -5.65
C ASP A 496 -11.85 -10.77 -5.85
N LEU A 497 -10.88 -11.67 -5.68
CA LEU A 497 -9.47 -11.37 -5.90
C LEU A 497 -9.19 -10.94 -7.35
N LEU A 498 -9.72 -11.66 -8.33
CA LEU A 498 -9.54 -11.29 -9.73
C LEU A 498 -10.21 -9.96 -10.07
N GLU A 499 -11.36 -9.67 -9.48
CA GLU A 499 -12.02 -8.37 -9.63
C GLU A 499 -11.16 -7.27 -9.04
N ILE A 500 -10.58 -7.47 -7.85
CA ILE A 500 -9.65 -6.52 -7.22
C ILE A 500 -8.43 -6.26 -8.11
N VAL A 501 -7.77 -7.32 -8.60
CA VAL A 501 -6.56 -7.20 -9.45
C VAL A 501 -6.89 -6.49 -10.76
N SER A 502 -7.99 -6.86 -11.41
CA SER A 502 -8.43 -6.19 -12.64
C SER A 502 -8.81 -4.72 -12.38
N PHE A 503 -9.37 -4.41 -11.21
CA PHE A 503 -9.79 -3.07 -10.83
C PHE A 503 -8.59 -2.12 -10.67
N MET A 504 -7.46 -2.62 -10.18
CA MET A 504 -6.26 -1.81 -9.95
C MET A 504 -5.70 -1.14 -11.22
N ASN A 505 -5.99 -1.67 -12.41
CA ASN A 505 -5.56 -1.05 -13.68
C ASN A 505 -6.40 0.18 -14.06
N ARG A 506 -7.72 0.11 -13.86
CA ARG A 506 -8.66 1.09 -14.43
C ARG A 506 -9.19 2.07 -13.40
N GLY A 507 -9.37 1.63 -12.15
CA GLY A 507 -10.03 2.44 -11.12
C GLY A 507 -11.54 2.61 -11.34
N ASP A 508 -12.14 1.90 -12.30
CA ASP A 508 -13.57 1.86 -12.62
C ASP A 508 -14.05 0.53 -13.24
#